data_AF-A0A0K9NZU3-F1
#
_entry.id   AF-A0A0K9NZU3-F1
#
_cell.length_a   1.000
_cell.length_b   1.000
_cell.length_c   1.000
_cell.angle_alpha   90.00
_cell.angle_beta   90.00
_cell.angle_gamma   90.00
#
_symmetry.space_group_name_H-M   'P 1'
#
loop_
_entity.id
_entity.type
_entity.pdbx_description
1 polymer ?
#
loop_
_entity_poly.entity_id
_entity_poly.type
_entity_poly.pdbx_seq_one_letter_code
_entity_poly.pdbx_strand_id
1 'polypeptide(L)'
;RIVDRLEIEIKRWAAGKEGNLRALISTLQYVLWPECGWKAVSLTDLITAASVKKAYRKATLHIHPDKVQQKGANLEQKMIAEKVFDLLKEAWNKFNSEELF
;
A
#
# COMPACT_ATOMS: atom_id res chain seq x y z
N ARG A 1 -6.71 -19.77 -10.93
CA ARG A 1 -5.60 -19.20 -11.74
C ARG A 1 -4.69 -18.37 -10.82
N ILE A 2 -3.48 -17.98 -11.25
CA ILE A 2 -2.54 -17.17 -10.44
C ILE A 2 -3.17 -15.85 -9.98
N VAL A 3 -3.92 -15.20 -10.88
CA VAL A 3 -4.72 -13.99 -10.63
C VAL A 3 -5.65 -14.15 -9.41
N ASP A 4 -6.48 -15.19 -9.41
CA ASP A 4 -7.45 -15.45 -8.32
C ASP A 4 -6.75 -15.65 -6.98
N ARG A 5 -5.60 -16.33 -6.97
CA ARG A 5 -4.80 -16.55 -5.75
C ARG A 5 -4.28 -15.23 -5.19
N LEU A 6 -3.69 -14.38 -6.04
CA LEU A 6 -3.17 -13.07 -5.63
C LEU A 6 -4.28 -12.17 -5.09
N GLU A 7 -5.45 -12.15 -5.71
CA GLU A 7 -6.58 -11.39 -5.19
C GLU A 7 -7.02 -11.87 -3.80
N ILE A 8 -7.06 -13.19 -3.58
CA ILE A 8 -7.37 -13.76 -2.27
C ILE A 8 -6.30 -13.37 -1.24
N GLU A 9 -5.02 -13.43 -1.60
CA GLU A 9 -3.91 -13.07 -0.71
C GLU A 9 -3.94 -11.58 -0.33
N ILE A 10 -4.19 -10.69 -1.30
CA ILE A 10 -4.31 -9.24 -1.05
C ILE A 10 -5.53 -8.96 -0.15
N LYS A 11 -6.68 -9.60 -0.42
CA LYS A 11 -7.87 -9.47 0.43
C LYS A 11 -7.60 -9.94 1.85
N ARG A 12 -6.93 -11.09 2.03
CA ARG A 12 -6.54 -11.60 3.35
C ARG A 12 -5.57 -10.67 4.06
N TRP A 13 -4.62 -10.08 3.33
CA TRP A 13 -3.70 -9.10 3.90
C TRP A 13 -4.41 -7.83 4.35
N ALA A 14 -5.41 -7.37 3.58
CA ALA A 14 -6.17 -6.16 3.87
C ALA A 14 -7.21 -6.34 4.98
N ALA A 15 -7.71 -7.58 5.18
CA ALA A 15 -8.74 -7.91 6.15
C ALA A 15 -8.44 -7.38 7.55
N GLY A 16 -9.35 -6.56 8.08
CA GLY A 16 -9.25 -5.90 9.39
C GLY A 16 -8.38 -4.65 9.39
N LYS A 17 -7.86 -4.23 8.23
CA LYS A 17 -7.03 -3.02 8.04
C LYS A 17 -7.65 -2.05 7.04
N GLU A 18 -8.77 -2.41 6.40
CA GLU A 18 -9.44 -1.58 5.40
C GLU A 18 -9.76 -0.20 5.98
N GLY A 19 -9.42 0.85 5.24
CA GLY A 19 -9.57 2.23 5.71
C GLY A 19 -8.60 2.68 6.82
N ASN A 20 -7.77 1.81 7.39
CA ASN A 20 -6.75 2.17 8.38
C ASN A 20 -5.39 2.34 7.71
N LEU A 21 -5.06 3.58 7.35
CA LEU A 21 -3.84 3.87 6.61
C LEU A 21 -2.55 3.48 7.35
N ARG A 22 -2.51 3.66 8.68
CA ARG A 22 -1.35 3.30 9.52
C ARG A 22 -1.11 1.78 9.51
N ALA A 23 -2.18 1.00 9.65
CA ALA A 23 -2.11 -0.47 9.62
C ALA A 23 -1.70 -1.01 8.24
N LEU A 24 -2.22 -0.42 7.16
CA LEU A 24 -1.85 -0.80 5.80
C LEU A 24 -0.37 -0.50 5.52
N ILE A 25 0.09 0.73 5.77
CA ILE A 25 1.49 1.14 5.50
C ILE A 25 2.49 0.30 6.29
N SER A 26 2.23 0.05 7.58
CA SER A 26 3.15 -0.69 8.45
C SER A 26 3.29 -2.18 8.11
N THR A 27 2.43 -2.69 7.23
CA THR A 27 2.40 -4.10 6.83
C THR A 27 2.60 -4.32 5.33
N LEU A 28 3.01 -3.29 4.58
CA LEU A 28 3.23 -3.38 3.12
C LEU A 28 4.30 -4.42 2.72
N GLN A 29 5.33 -4.63 3.55
CA GLN A 29 6.38 -5.62 3.31
C GLN A 29 5.87 -7.07 3.18
N TYR A 30 4.64 -7.35 3.62
CA TYR A 30 4.05 -8.68 3.52
C TYR A 30 3.23 -8.90 2.25
N VAL A 31 2.98 -7.85 1.46
CA VAL A 31 2.19 -7.93 0.22
C VAL A 31 2.96 -7.45 -1.01
N LEU A 32 3.97 -6.60 -0.82
CA LEU A 32 4.81 -6.11 -1.90
C LEU A 32 5.96 -7.09 -2.21
N TRP A 33 6.45 -7.02 -3.45
CA TRP A 33 7.58 -7.82 -3.90
C TRP A 33 8.93 -7.16 -3.53
N PRO A 34 10.01 -7.92 -3.32
CA PRO A 34 11.30 -7.40 -2.84
C PRO A 34 11.89 -6.27 -3.70
N GLU A 35 11.75 -6.35 -5.01
CA GLU A 35 12.36 -5.41 -5.97
C GLU A 35 11.62 -4.06 -6.05
N CYS A 36 10.48 -3.89 -5.38
CA CYS A 36 9.76 -2.62 -5.38
C CYS A 36 10.51 -1.51 -4.62
N GLY A 37 11.46 -1.88 -3.76
CA GLY A 37 12.30 -0.97 -2.98
C GLY A 37 11.61 -0.38 -1.74
N TRP A 38 10.44 -0.89 -1.36
CA TRP A 38 9.79 -0.52 -0.10
C TRP A 38 10.63 -0.95 1.10
N LYS A 39 10.76 -0.05 2.07
CA LYS A 39 11.38 -0.36 3.36
C LYS A 39 10.28 -0.35 4.41
N ALA A 40 10.20 -1.43 5.21
CA ALA A 40 9.22 -1.56 6.27
C ALA A 40 9.25 -0.33 7.20
N VAL A 41 8.07 0.11 7.62
CA VAL A 41 7.86 1.25 8.51
C VAL A 41 7.08 0.74 9.72
N SER A 42 7.57 1.00 10.93
CA SER A 42 6.89 0.52 12.14
C SER A 42 5.66 1.38 12.46
N LEU A 43 4.72 0.87 13.25
CA LEU A 43 3.61 1.68 13.76
C LEU A 43 4.11 2.84 14.64
N THR A 44 5.22 2.65 15.36
CA THR A 44 5.87 3.70 16.15
C THR A 44 6.40 4.85 15.29
N ASP A 45 6.80 4.59 14.04
CA ASP A 45 7.18 5.64 13.09
C ASP A 45 5.97 6.37 12.48
N LEU A 46 4.74 5.87 12.69
CA LEU A 46 3.49 6.36 12.11
C LEU A 46 2.56 7.02 13.13
N ILE A 47 3.09 7.46 14.27
CA ILE A 47 2.31 8.13 15.32
C ILE A 47 1.74 9.46 14.80
N THR A 48 2.60 10.33 14.26
CA THR A 48 2.20 11.67 13.84
C THR A 48 1.56 11.68 12.46
N ALA A 49 0.60 12.58 12.24
CA ALA A 49 0.00 12.76 10.92
C ALA A 49 1.05 13.08 9.84
N ALA A 50 2.05 13.90 10.17
CA ALA A 50 3.13 14.24 9.26
C ALA A 50 3.94 13.00 8.81
N SER A 51 4.24 12.08 9.74
CA SER A 51 4.95 10.85 9.40
C SER A 51 4.10 9.89 8.57
N VAL A 52 2.79 9.80 8.83
CA VAL A 52 1.84 9.05 7.98
C VAL A 52 1.79 9.63 6.56
N LYS A 53 1.64 10.94 6.41
CA LYS A 53 1.63 11.63 5.11
C LYS A 53 2.92 11.40 4.33
N LYS A 54 4.07 11.44 5.01
CA LYS A 54 5.38 11.14 4.40
C LYS A 54 5.48 9.68 3.93
N ALA A 55 5.08 8.73 4.77
CA ALA A 55 5.14 7.31 4.44
C ALA A 55 4.18 6.94 3.31
N TYR A 56 2.96 7.49 3.29
CA TYR A 56 1.99 7.30 2.21
C TYR A 56 2.54 7.78 0.87
N ARG A 57 3.07 9.01 0.80
CA ARG A 57 3.69 9.55 -0.42
C ARG A 57 4.83 8.67 -0.93
N LYS A 58 5.63 8.12 -0.01
CA LYS A 58 6.71 7.19 -0.38
C LYS A 58 6.13 5.88 -0.92
N ALA A 59 5.15 5.29 -0.24
CA ALA A 59 4.51 4.05 -0.67
C ALA A 59 3.94 4.19 -2.08
N THR A 60 3.17 5.25 -2.34
CA THR A 60 2.57 5.49 -3.66
C THR A 60 3.62 5.66 -4.75
N LEU A 61 4.78 6.26 -4.49
CA LEU A 61 5.87 6.32 -5.48
C LEU A 61 6.48 4.95 -5.81
N HIS A 62 6.54 4.04 -4.85
CA HIS A 62 7.07 2.69 -5.07
C HIS A 62 6.10 1.82 -5.90
N ILE A 63 4.80 1.99 -5.69
CA ILE A 63 3.78 1.08 -6.24
C ILE A 63 2.83 1.74 -7.25
N HIS A 64 3.07 2.99 -7.66
CA HIS A 64 2.22 3.64 -8.64
C HIS A 64 2.15 2.81 -9.94
N PRO A 65 0.97 2.49 -10.49
CA PRO A 65 0.84 1.62 -11.67
C PRO A 65 1.70 2.06 -12.85
N ASP A 66 1.71 3.37 -13.18
CA ASP A 66 2.58 3.94 -14.23
C ASP A 66 4.08 3.69 -13.97
N LYS A 67 4.55 3.85 -12.74
CA LYS A 67 5.97 3.67 -12.39
C LYS A 67 6.37 2.20 -12.40
N VAL A 68 5.48 1.33 -11.94
CA VAL A 68 5.66 -0.13 -11.95
C VAL A 68 5.69 -0.63 -13.40
N GLN A 69 4.80 -0.12 -14.26
CA GLN A 69 4.80 -0.41 -15.70
C GLN A 69 6.11 0.05 -16.39
N GLN A 70 6.58 1.27 -16.10
CA GLN A 70 7.84 1.81 -16.65
C GLN A 70 9.06 0.97 -16.26
N LYS A 71 9.03 0.29 -15.12
CA LYS A 71 10.12 -0.58 -14.63
C LYS A 71 10.06 -2.02 -15.16
N GLY A 72 9.16 -2.32 -16.11
CA GLY A 72 9.08 -3.64 -16.73
C GLY A 72 8.47 -4.71 -15.83
N ALA A 73 7.57 -4.33 -14.92
CA ALA A 73 6.92 -5.26 -14.00
C ALA A 73 6.18 -6.40 -14.71
N ASN A 74 6.15 -7.57 -14.08
CA ASN A 74 5.39 -8.72 -14.57
C ASN A 74 3.89 -8.58 -14.25
N LEU A 75 3.07 -9.52 -14.71
CA LEU A 75 1.62 -9.49 -14.51
C LEU A 75 1.24 -9.44 -13.01
N GLU A 76 1.90 -10.23 -12.17
CA GLU A 76 1.61 -10.33 -10.74
C GLU A 76 1.91 -9.01 -10.02
N GLN A 77 3.06 -8.40 -10.31
CA GLN A 77 3.50 -7.13 -9.74
C GLN A 77 2.56 -5.99 -10.13
N LYS A 78 2.08 -5.95 -11.38
CA LYS A 78 1.10 -4.95 -11.82
C LYS A 78 -0.21 -5.08 -11.07
N MET A 79 -0.70 -6.31 -10.89
CA MET A 79 -1.92 -6.57 -10.12
C MET A 79 -1.78 -6.18 -8.65
N ILE A 80 -0.68 -6.57 -8.00
CA ILE A 80 -0.40 -6.18 -6.62
C ILE A 80 -0.35 -4.66 -6.49
N ALA A 81 0.38 -3.99 -7.39
CA ALA A 81 0.50 -2.54 -7.44
C ALA A 81 -0.88 -1.87 -7.53
N GLU A 82 -1.71 -2.27 -8.49
CA GLU A 82 -3.05 -1.71 -8.69
C GLU A 82 -3.92 -1.87 -7.45
N LYS A 83 -4.10 -3.10 -6.96
CA LYS A 83 -4.99 -3.38 -5.82
C LYS A 83 -4.52 -2.74 -4.52
N VAL A 84 -3.22 -2.79 -4.23
CA VAL A 84 -2.67 -2.18 -3.01
C VAL A 84 -2.71 -0.65 -3.09
N PHE A 85 -2.46 -0.07 -4.27
CA PHE A 85 -2.57 1.38 -4.48
C PHE A 85 -4.00 1.88 -4.21
N ASP A 86 -5.01 1.16 -4.72
CA ASP A 86 -6.41 1.51 -4.48
C ASP A 86 -6.78 1.47 -3.00
N LEU A 87 -6.39 0.40 -2.28
CA LEU A 87 -6.62 0.28 -0.83
C LEU A 87 -5.94 1.42 -0.04
N LEU A 88 -4.71 1.77 -0.40
CA LEU A 88 -4.01 2.90 0.23
C LEU A 88 -4.68 4.23 -0.08
N LYS A 89 -5.17 4.44 -1.31
CA LYS A 89 -5.88 5.66 -1.73
C LYS A 89 -7.19 5.83 -0.97
N GLU A 90 -7.95 4.76 -0.80
CA GLU A 90 -9.18 4.78 0.00
C GLU A 90 -8.89 5.15 1.47
N ALA A 91 -7.93 4.47 2.09
CA ALA A 91 -7.52 4.75 3.46
C ALA A 91 -6.93 6.15 3.64
N TRP A 92 -6.25 6.68 2.63
CA TRP A 92 -5.75 8.06 2.60
C TRP A 92 -6.87 9.10 2.57
N ASN A 93 -7.90 8.87 1.77
CA ASN A 93 -9.06 9.76 1.73
C ASN A 93 -9.75 9.83 3.10
N LYS A 94 -9.93 8.68 3.75
CA LYS A 94 -10.48 8.61 5.11
C LYS A 94 -9.58 9.31 6.12
N PHE A 95 -8.28 8.99 6.14
CA PHE A 95 -7.30 9.61 7.04
C PHE A 95 -7.28 11.14 6.90
N ASN A 96 -7.29 11.68 5.68
CA ASN A 96 -7.32 13.14 5.50
C ASN A 96 -8.64 13.76 5.95
N SER A 97 -9.77 13.07 5.75
CA SER A 97 -11.07 13.58 6.19
C SER A 97 -11.16 13.68 7.72
N GLU A 98 -10.51 12.76 8.45
CA GLU A 98 -10.51 12.73 9.91
C GLU A 98 -9.51 13.73 10.52
N GLU A 99 -8.41 14.04 9.82
CA GLU A 99 -7.34 14.95 10.28
C GLU A 99 -7.52 16.40 9.79
N LEU A 100 -8.60 16.69 9.05
CA LEU A 100 -9.02 18.03 8.62
C LEU A 100 -10.00 18.70 9.60
N PHE A 101 -10.39 17.99 10.66
CA PHE A 101 -11.14 18.50 11.82
C PHE A 101 -10.27 18.42 13.07
#